data_AF-A0AAN6N2W2-F1
#
_entry.id   AF-A0AAN6N2W2-F1
#
_cell.length_a   1.000
_cell.length_b   1.000
_cell.length_c   1.000
_cell.angle_alpha   90.00
_cell.angle_beta   90.00
_cell.angle_gamma   90.00
#
_symmetry.space_group_name_H-M   'P 1'
#
loop_
_entity.id
_entity.type
_entity.pdbx_description
1 polymer ?
#
loop_
_entity_poly.entity_id
_entity_poly.type
_entity_poly.pdbx_seq_one_letter_code
_entity_poly.pdbx_strand_id
1 'polypeptide(L)' 'MAPQLAPSQREQIHAMILCRLPNNKKAETVDCSERAVRRIQSRLRRYGTTTAPSNRVGREMKITPLMR' A
#
# COMPACT_ATOMS: atom_id res chain seq x y z
N MET A 1 4.52 -5.36 14.91
CA MET A 1 3.97 -5.17 13.55
C MET A 1 3.65 -3.69 13.37
N ALA A 2 3.98 -3.08 12.23
CA ALA A 2 3.55 -1.70 11.98
C ALA A 2 2.02 -1.69 11.76
N PRO A 3 1.27 -0.76 12.39
CA PRO A 3 -0.17 -0.66 12.18
C PRO A 3 -0.44 -0.53 10.68
N GLN A 4 -1.40 -1.30 10.18
CA GLN A 4 -1.79 -1.23 8.78
C GLN A 4 -2.52 0.10 8.57
N LEU A 5 -1.92 1.00 7.79
CA LEU A 5 -2.59 2.23 7.38
C LEU A 5 -3.92 1.90 6.70
N ALA A 6 -4.98 2.57 7.14
CA ALA A 6 -6.31 2.47 6.55
C ALA A 6 -6.29 2.90 5.07
N PRO A 7 -7.23 2.43 4.24
CA PRO A 7 -7.34 2.85 2.84
C PRO A 7 -7.41 4.37 2.67
N SER A 8 -8.22 5.05 3.50
CA SER A 8 -8.36 6.51 3.50
C SER A 8 -7.03 7.22 3.74
N GLN A 9 -6.23 6.74 4.71
CA GLN A 9 -4.90 7.28 5.00
C GLN A 9 -3.95 7.12 3.81
N ARG A 10 -4.03 6.00 3.07
CA ARG A 10 -3.19 5.77 1.89
C ARG A 10 -3.55 6.71 0.75
N GLU A 11 -4.83 6.96 0.53
CA GLU A 11 -5.33 7.93 -0.46
C GLU A 11 -4.91 9.36 -0.11
N GLN A 12 -5.00 9.74 1.17
CA GLN A 12 -4.54 11.03 1.65
C GLN A 12 -3.02 11.21 1.39
N ILE A 13 -2.20 10.20 1.69
CA ILE A 13 -0.77 10.22 1.37
C ILE A 13 -0.54 10.34 -0.14
N HIS A 14 -1.34 9.66 -0.96
CA HIS A 14 -1.24 9.75 -2.42
C HIS A 14 -1.50 11.17 -2.93
N ALA A 15 -2.57 11.81 -2.48
CA ALA A 15 -2.87 13.20 -2.82
C ALA A 15 -1.74 14.15 -2.40
N MET A 16 -1.21 13.98 -1.18
CA MET A 16 -0.08 14.78 -0.70
C MET A 16 1.23 14.54 -1.48
N ILE A 17 1.43 13.33 -2.02
CA ILE A 17 2.56 13.02 -2.92
C ILE A 17 2.41 13.79 -4.24
N LEU A 18 1.21 13.83 -4.81
CA LEU A 18 0.92 14.62 -6.02
C LEU A 18 1.18 16.11 -5.80
N CYS A 19 0.84 16.63 -4.61
CA CYS A 19 1.15 18.00 -4.20
C CYS A 19 2.63 18.24 -3.83
N ARG A 20 3.53 17.26 -4.03
CA ARG A 20 4.97 17.35 -3.75
C ARG A 20 5.34 17.81 -2.34
N LEU A 21 4.50 17.51 -1.34
CA LEU A 21 4.79 17.84 0.05
C LEU A 21 6.02 17.06 0.58
N PRO A 22 6.79 17.61 1.55
CA PRO A 22 7.88 16.89 2.18
C PRO A 22 7.36 15.69 2.99
N ASN A 23 8.20 14.66 3.14
CA ASN A 23 7.80 13.39 3.77
C ASN A 23 7.42 13.54 5.24
N ASN A 24 8.09 14.46 5.93
CA ASN A 24 7.89 14.81 7.33
C ASN A 24 6.47 15.38 7.53
N LYS A 25 6.04 16.32 6.66
CA LYS A 25 4.65 16.83 6.68
C LYS A 25 3.63 15.74 6.40
N LYS A 26 3.88 14.86 5.41
CA LYS A 26 2.99 13.71 5.12
C LYS A 26 2.83 12.78 6.31
N ALA A 27 3.94 12.48 6.97
CA ALA A 27 4.00 11.64 8.16
C ALA A 27 3.18 12.24 9.30
N GLU A 28 3.39 13.52 9.60
CA GLU A 28 2.68 14.25 10.64
C GLU A 28 1.18 14.37 10.38
N THR A 29 0.78 14.68 9.14
CA THR A 29 -0.65 14.91 8.80
C THR A 29 -1.49 13.63 8.88
N VAL A 30 -0.89 12.48 8.60
CA VAL A 30 -1.58 11.17 8.55
C VAL A 30 -1.33 10.35 9.83
N ASP A 31 -0.58 10.93 10.77
CA ASP A 31 -0.10 10.27 11.99
C ASP A 31 0.58 8.92 11.68
N CYS A 32 1.62 8.97 10.86
CA CYS A 32 2.36 7.79 10.46
C CYS A 32 3.87 8.05 10.39
N SER A 33 4.66 6.98 10.44
CA SER A 33 6.12 7.12 10.29
C SER A 33 6.53 7.55 8.88
N GLU A 34 7.61 8.32 8.74
CA GLU A 34 8.20 8.62 7.43
C GLU A 34 8.54 7.35 6.62
N ARG A 35 8.90 6.26 7.32
CA ARG A 35 9.17 4.97 6.69
C ARG A 35 7.95 4.41 5.96
N ALA A 36 6.74 4.64 6.49
CA ALA A 36 5.49 4.26 5.83
C ALA A 36 5.26 5.09 4.56
N VAL A 37 5.50 6.40 4.62
CA VAL A 37 5.42 7.30 3.46
C VAL A 37 6.37 6.84 2.35
N ARG A 38 7.63 6.52 2.67
CA ARG A 38 8.62 6.01 1.70
C ARG A 38 8.18 4.68 1.08
N ARG A 39 7.57 3.78 1.86
CA ARG A 39 7.02 2.51 1.34
C ARG A 39 5.87 2.74 0.35
N ILE A 40 4.96 3.68 0.65
CA ILE A 40 3.84 4.01 -0.25
C ILE A 40 4.38 4.63 -1.55
N GLN A 41 5.35 5.55 -1.47
CA GLN A 41 6.01 6.10 -2.65
C GLN A 41 6.67 5.01 -3.51
N SER A 42 7.36 4.06 -2.87
CA SER A 42 7.98 2.94 -3.57
C SER A 42 6.93 2.05 -4.26
N ARG A 43 5.78 1.79 -3.63
CA ARG A 43 4.67 1.05 -4.26
C ARG A 43 4.06 1.79 -5.44
N LEU A 44 3.79 3.08 -5.28
CA LEU A 44 3.26 3.91 -6.38
C LEU A 44 4.22 3.92 -7.57
N ARG A 45 5.52 4.06 -7.34
CA ARG A 45 6.53 4.00 -8.41
C ARG A 45 6.59 2.64 -9.10
N ARG A 46 6.38 1.54 -8.37
CA ARG A 46 6.54 0.18 -8.89
C ARG A 46 5.26 -0.37 -9.55
N TYR A 47 4.10 -0.05 -8.99
CA TYR A 47 2.83 -0.67 -9.35
C TYR A 47 1.75 0.33 -9.77
N GLY A 48 1.99 1.65 -9.63
CA GLY A 48 0.97 2.68 -9.87
C GLY A 48 -0.11 2.77 -8.78
N THR A 49 -0.06 1.92 -7.75
CA THR A 49 -1.07 1.84 -6.68
C THR A 49 -0.46 2.00 -5.29
N THR A 50 -1.25 2.48 -4.34
CA THR A 50 -0.83 2.58 -2.92
C THR A 50 -0.86 1.22 -2.20
N THR A 51 -1.70 0.31 -2.69
CA THR A 51 -1.79 -1.08 -2.28
C THR A 51 -0.76 -1.91 -3.05
N ALA A 52 -0.16 -2.89 -2.38
CA ALA A 52 0.59 -3.90 -3.10
C ALA A 52 -0.42 -4.75 -3.90
N PRO A 53 -0.08 -5.17 -5.13
CA PRO A 53 -0.88 -6.16 -5.82
C PRO A 53 -1.01 -7.40 -4.94
N SER A 54 -2.15 -8.09 -5.07
CA SER A 54 -2.35 -9.38 -4.41
C SER A 54 -1.40 -10.39 -5.05
N ASN A 55 -0.19 -10.47 -4.50
CA ASN A 55 0.72 -11.56 -4.81
C ASN A 55 0.11 -12.79 -4.15
N ARG A 56 -0.68 -13.58 -4.91
CA ARG A 56 -1.05 -14.94 -4.48
C ARG A 56 0.25 -15.73 -4.38
N VAL A 57 0.86 -15.72 -3.21
CA VAL A 57 2.01 -16.56 -2.90
C VAL A 57 1.46 -17.79 -2.19
N GLY A 58 1.46 -18.91 -2.89
CA GLY A 58 0.90 -20.17 -2.43
C GLY A 58 0.62 -21.07 -3.63
N ARG A 59 0.62 -22.39 -3.40
CA ARG A 59 0.23 -23.35 -4.42
C ARG A 59 -1.22 -23.07 -4.80
N GLU A 60 -1.48 -22.86 -6.08
CA GLU A 60 -2.84 -22.80 -6.60
C GLU A 60 -3.57 -24.07 -6.14
N MET A 61 -4.64 -23.90 -5.35
CA MET A 61 -5.50 -25.02 -4.98
C MET A 61 -6.15 -25.50 -6.27
N LYS A 62 -5.56 -26.53 -6.89
CA LYS A 62 -6.22 -27.32 -7.92
C LYS A 62 -7.41 -27.98 -7.23
N ILE A 63 -8.58 -27.36 -7.32
CA ILE A 63 -9.83 -28.01 -6.99
C ILE A 63 -10.02 -29.04 -8.10
N THR A 64 -9.60 -30.29 -7.87
CA THR A 64 -9.93 -31.39 -8.76
C THR A 64 -11.46 -31.52 -8.74
N PRO A 65 -12.16 -31.25 -9.86
CA PRO A 65 -13.59 -31.45 -9.89
C PRO A 65 -13.85 -32.95 -9.64
N LEU A 66 -14.65 -33.25 -8.62
CA LEU A 66 -15.16 -34.59 -8.42
C LEU A 66 -16.11 -34.87 -9.59
N MET A 67 -15.64 -35.57 -10.61
CA MET A 67 -16.51 -36.03 -11.68
C MET A 67 -17.52 -36.99 -11.06
N ARG A 68 -18.79 -36.71 -11.28
CA ARG A 68 -19.94 -37.43 -10.74
C ARG A 68 -20.32 -38.59 -11.66
#